data_AF-A0A2R7SBN8-F1
#
_entry.id   AF-A0A2R7SBN8-F1
#
_cell.length_a   1.000
_cell.length_b   1.000
_cell.length_c   1.000
_cell.angle_alpha   90.00
_cell.angle_beta   90.00
_cell.angle_gamma   90.00
#
_symmetry.space_group_name_H-M   'P 1'
#
loop_
_entity.id
_entity.type
_entity.pdbx_description
1 polymer ?
#
loop_
_entity_poly.entity_id
_entity_poly.type
_entity_poly.pdbx_seq_one_letter_code
_entity_poly.pdbx_strand_id
1 'polypeptide(L)'
;VEAAFARASAAEPTPPAPDTPAEPTELLPSLDLTAVAVGVLMHRYSLLREEALARLTAMASADHHSLPEQARRIVDAVELLAQPGK
;
A
#
# COMPACT_ATOMS: atom_id res chain seq x y z
N VAL A 1 9.22 22.33 -21.14
CA VAL A 1 8.38 21.15 -20.86
C VAL A 1 7.72 20.75 -22.17
N GLU A 2 8.45 20.11 -23.08
CA GLU A 2 7.89 19.67 -24.37
C GLU A 2 8.77 18.61 -25.05
N ALA A 3 9.12 17.54 -24.32
CA ALA A 3 9.91 16.42 -24.87
C ALA A 3 9.46 15.04 -24.35
N ALA A 4 8.16 14.91 -24.01
CA ALA A 4 7.64 13.75 -23.28
C ALA A 4 6.87 12.70 -24.13
N PHE A 5 6.69 12.84 -25.45
CA PHE A 5 5.69 12.01 -26.15
C PHE A 5 6.09 11.32 -27.47
N ALA A 6 7.37 11.26 -27.85
CA ALA A 6 7.73 10.84 -29.21
C ALA A 6 8.12 9.36 -29.40
N ARG A 7 7.95 8.45 -28.43
CA ARG A 7 8.58 7.11 -28.56
C ARG A 7 7.72 5.90 -28.17
N ALA A 8 6.44 5.91 -28.53
CA ALA A 8 5.55 4.78 -28.30
C ALA A 8 4.68 4.40 -29.51
N SER A 9 5.21 4.47 -30.74
CA SER A 9 4.53 3.86 -31.89
C SER A 9 5.53 3.35 -32.91
N ALA A 10 6.02 2.14 -32.64
CA ALA A 10 6.49 1.21 -33.66
C ALA A 10 6.38 -0.19 -33.06
N ALA A 11 5.15 -0.71 -32.96
CA ALA A 11 4.89 -2.12 -32.73
C ALA A 11 4.12 -2.63 -33.95
N GLU A 12 4.74 -3.54 -34.69
CA GLU A 12 4.16 -4.19 -35.87
C GLU A 12 2.99 -5.11 -35.45
N PRO A 13 1.95 -5.27 -36.31
CA PRO A 13 0.76 -6.03 -35.95
C PRO A 13 1.01 -7.54 -36.07
N THR A 14 0.92 -8.24 -34.93
CA THR A 14 0.79 -9.71 -34.84
C THR A 14 -0.71 -10.08 -34.89
N PRO A 15 -1.11 -11.17 -35.55
CA PRO A 15 -2.52 -11.55 -35.69
C PRO A 15 -3.20 -11.88 -34.34
N PRO A 16 -4.51 -11.61 -34.19
CA PRO A 16 -5.22 -11.79 -32.92
C PRO A 16 -5.46 -13.28 -32.61
N ALA A 17 -5.13 -13.67 -31.37
CA ALA A 17 -5.54 -14.91 -30.74
C ALA A 17 -6.95 -14.76 -30.14
N PRO A 18 -7.72 -15.85 -29.91
CA PRO A 18 -9.12 -15.76 -29.52
C PRO A 18 -9.31 -15.07 -28.16
N ASP A 19 -10.26 -14.12 -28.14
CA ASP A 19 -10.72 -13.37 -26.97
C ASP A 19 -11.23 -14.30 -25.88
N THR A 20 -10.36 -14.55 -24.90
CA THR A 20 -10.80 -15.01 -23.58
C THR A 20 -11.26 -13.76 -22.84
N PRO A 21 -12.46 -13.72 -22.23
CA PRO A 21 -12.89 -12.55 -21.47
C PRO A 21 -11.89 -12.30 -20.34
N ALA A 22 -11.08 -11.25 -20.48
CA ALA A 22 -10.30 -10.75 -19.38
C ALA A 22 -11.28 -10.05 -18.44
N GLU A 23 -11.58 -10.68 -17.31
CA GLU A 23 -12.26 -9.99 -16.22
C GLU A 23 -11.43 -8.75 -15.87
N PRO A 24 -12.02 -7.53 -15.86
CA PRO A 24 -11.31 -6.34 -15.45
C PRO A 24 -11.09 -6.44 -13.94
N THR A 25 -10.05 -7.16 -13.53
CA THR A 25 -9.46 -6.90 -12.24
C THR A 25 -8.65 -5.63 -12.43
N GLU A 26 -9.32 -4.48 -12.30
CA GLU A 26 -8.62 -3.28 -11.86
C GLU A 26 -8.07 -3.60 -10.48
N LEU A 27 -6.90 -4.25 -10.47
CA LEU A 27 -6.06 -4.44 -9.31
C LEU A 27 -5.70 -3.02 -8.88
N LEU A 28 -6.51 -2.45 -7.99
CA LEU A 28 -6.04 -1.39 -7.11
C LEU A 28 -4.64 -1.81 -6.67
N PRO A 29 -3.61 -0.97 -6.88
CA PRO A 29 -2.25 -1.32 -6.52
C PRO A 29 -2.29 -1.82 -5.07
N SER A 30 -1.71 -3.01 -4.84
CA SER A 30 -1.74 -3.67 -3.54
C SER A 30 -1.40 -2.65 -2.45
N LEU A 31 -2.37 -2.37 -1.58
CA LEU A 31 -2.27 -1.29 -0.62
C LEU A 31 -1.06 -1.54 0.32
N ASP A 32 -0.12 -0.60 0.38
CA ASP A 32 1.03 -0.73 1.29
C ASP A 32 0.57 -0.50 2.74
N LEU A 33 0.41 -1.59 3.48
CA LEU A 33 0.01 -1.55 4.89
C LEU A 33 1.00 -0.80 5.76
N THR A 34 2.28 -0.72 5.37
CA THR A 34 3.28 0.08 6.09
C THR A 34 2.91 1.56 6.03
N ALA A 35 2.54 2.06 4.84
CA ALA A 35 2.10 3.45 4.68
C ALA A 35 0.81 3.74 5.46
N VAL A 36 -0.13 2.79 5.49
CA VAL A 36 -1.37 2.93 6.28
C VAL A 36 -1.07 2.98 7.77
N ALA A 37 -0.26 2.05 8.29
CA ALA A 37 0.12 2.03 9.70
C ALA A 37 0.88 3.30 10.10
N VAL A 38 1.74 3.83 9.23
CA VAL A 38 2.40 5.13 9.43
C VAL A 38 1.34 6.25 9.52
N GLY A 39 0.36 6.30 8.62
CA GLY A 39 -0.75 7.27 8.68
C GLY A 39 -1.55 7.21 9.99
N VAL A 40 -1.87 6.00 10.47
CA VAL A 40 -2.52 5.77 11.77
C VAL A 40 -1.67 6.35 12.91
N LEU A 41 -0.37 6.05 12.94
CA LEU A 41 0.53 6.54 13.99
C LEU A 41 0.71 8.07 13.94
N MET A 42 0.78 8.64 12.73
CA MET A 42 0.79 10.09 12.54
C MET A 42 -0.44 10.74 13.16
N HIS A 43 -1.64 10.24 12.89
CA HIS A 43 -2.88 10.80 13.44
C HIS A 43 -3.00 10.61 14.95
N ARG A 44 -2.59 9.44 15.47
CA ARG A 44 -2.71 9.14 16.89
C ARG A 44 -1.75 9.95 17.76
N TYR A 45 -0.54 10.17 17.29
CA TYR A 45 0.53 10.81 18.05
C TYR A 45 0.88 12.22 17.53
N SER A 46 0.16 12.70 16.52
CA SER A 46 0.43 13.96 15.81
C SER A 46 1.87 14.09 15.33
N LEU A 47 2.44 13.00 14.81
CA LEU A 47 3.83 12.91 14.36
C LEU A 47 3.97 13.21 12.87
N LEU A 48 5.18 13.61 12.47
CA LEU A 48 5.56 13.64 11.06
C LEU A 48 5.81 12.22 10.54
N ARG A 49 5.80 12.06 9.21
CA ARG A 49 5.93 10.74 8.55
C ARG A 49 7.19 9.97 8.97
N GLU A 50 8.33 10.65 9.04
CA GLU A 50 9.61 10.03 9.41
C GLU A 50 9.61 9.55 10.87
N GLU A 51 9.09 10.36 11.79
CA GLU A 51 8.97 10.02 13.21
C GLU A 51 8.00 8.84 13.43
N ALA A 52 6.88 8.82 12.70
CA ALA A 52 5.92 7.72 12.75
C ALA A 52 6.52 6.41 12.20
N LEU A 53 7.30 6.46 11.12
CA LEU A 53 8.00 5.29 10.57
C LEU A 53 9.09 4.79 11.52
N ALA A 54 9.87 5.68 12.12
CA ALA A 54 10.87 5.33 13.14
C ALA A 54 10.20 4.65 14.35
N ARG A 55 9.06 5.19 14.80
CA ARG A 55 8.27 4.60 15.87
C ARG A 55 7.73 3.22 15.52
N LEU A 56 7.17 3.04 14.31
CA LEU A 56 6.70 1.73 13.85
C LEU A 56 7.85 0.70 13.80
N THR A 57 9.02 1.12 13.34
CA THR A 57 10.23 0.28 13.27
C THR A 57 10.72 -0.12 14.65
N ALA A 58 10.68 0.80 15.61
CA ALA A 58 11.02 0.53 17.01
C ALA A 58 10.04 -0.48 17.64
N MET A 59 8.74 -0.36 17.36
CA MET A 59 7.73 -1.34 17.80
C MET A 59 7.97 -2.72 17.19
N ALA A 60 8.21 -2.80 15.88
CA ALA A 60 8.52 -4.06 15.21
C ALA A 60 9.75 -4.74 15.81
N SER A 61 10.80 -3.96 16.08
CA SER A 61 12.03 -4.45 16.71
C SER A 61 11.80 -4.94 18.14
N ALA A 62 11.02 -4.20 18.94
CA ALA A 62 10.71 -4.55 20.32
C ALA A 62 9.84 -5.82 20.42
N ASP A 63 8.93 -6.02 19.47
CA ASP A 63 8.04 -7.18 19.41
C ASP A 63 8.62 -8.36 18.61
N HIS A 64 9.87 -8.24 18.12
CA HIS A 64 10.55 -9.22 17.25
C HIS A 64 9.79 -9.59 15.97
N HIS A 65 9.05 -8.64 15.40
CA HIS A 65 8.36 -8.81 14.12
C HIS A 65 9.08 -8.11 12.98
N SER A 66 8.77 -8.54 11.76
CA SER A 66 9.10 -7.75 10.57
C SER A 66 8.28 -6.45 10.55
N LEU A 67 8.81 -5.40 9.89
CA LEU A 67 8.08 -4.14 9.74
C LEU A 67 6.70 -4.31 9.07
N PRO A 68 6.55 -5.09 7.97
CA PRO A 68 5.24 -5.32 7.35
C PRO A 68 4.26 -6.07 8.25
N GLU A 69 4.75 -7.03 9.03
CA GLU A 69 3.93 -7.77 10.00
C GLU A 69 3.44 -6.85 11.12
N GLN A 70 4.32 -6.00 11.67
CA GLN A 70 3.91 -5.03 12.68
C GLN A 70 2.89 -4.03 12.11
N ALA A 71 3.08 -3.58 10.88
CA ALA A 71 2.13 -2.70 10.20
C ALA A 71 0.75 -3.36 10.08
N ARG A 72 0.70 -4.63 9.66
CA ARG A 72 -0.54 -5.40 9.58
C ARG A 72 -1.25 -5.49 10.94
N ARG A 73 -0.51 -5.81 12.00
CA ARG A 73 -1.06 -5.92 13.37
C ARG A 73 -1.64 -4.60 13.88
N ILE A 74 -1.01 -3.47 13.57
CA ILE A 74 -1.53 -2.15 13.94
C ILE A 74 -2.84 -1.85 13.21
N VAL A 75 -2.91 -2.12 11.91
CA VAL A 75 -4.13 -1.92 11.12
C VAL A 75 -5.25 -2.83 11.64
N ASP A 76 -4.98 -4.12 11.85
CA ASP A 76 -5.96 -5.07 12.40
C ASP A 76 -6.49 -4.62 13.77
N ALA A 77 -5.62 -4.12 14.64
CA ALA A 77 -6.03 -3.60 15.95
C ALA A 77 -6.94 -2.38 15.85
N VAL A 78 -6.67 -1.45 14.92
CA VAL A 78 -7.53 -0.29 14.68
C VAL A 78 -8.89 -0.72 14.16
N GLU A 79 -8.93 -1.65 13.20
CA GLU A 79 -10.18 -2.18 12.66
C GLU A 79 -11.02 -2.86 13.74
N LEU A 80 -10.39 -3.64 14.64
CA LEU A 80 -11.08 -4.25 15.78
C LEU A 80 -11.65 -3.19 16.74
N LEU A 81 -10.91 -2.12 17.01
CA LEU A 81 -11.36 -1.02 17.89
C LEU A 81 -12.44 -0.14 17.26
N ALA A 82 -12.46 -0.04 15.92
CA ALA A 82 -13.43 0.75 15.17
C ALA A 82 -14.80 0.08 15.05
N GLN A 83 -14.90 -1.23 15.36
CA GLN A 83 -16.18 -1.92 15.36
C GLN A 83 -17.12 -1.30 16.42
N PRO A 84 -18.35 -0.95 16.06
CA PRO A 84 -19.32 -0.46 17.03
C PRO A 84 -19.57 -1.54 18.09
N GLY A 85 -19.63 -1.12 19.36
CA GLY A 85 -19.84 -2.02 20.49
C GLY A 85 -21.05 -2.91 20.26
N LYS A 86 -20.83 -4.22 20.23
CA LYS A 86 -21.89 -5.22 20.27
C LYS A 86 -22.35 -5.43 21.70
#